data_AF-A0A7X9UNM0-F1
#
_entry.id   AF-A0A7X9UNM0-F1
#
_cell.length_a   1.000
_cell.length_b   1.000
_cell.length_c   1.000
_cell.angle_alpha   90.00
_cell.angle_beta   90.00
_cell.angle_gamma   90.00
#
_symmetry.space_group_name_H-M   'P 1'
#
loop_
_entity.id
_entity.type
_entity.pdbx_description
1 polymer ?
#
loop_
_entity_poly.entity_id
_entity_poly.type
_entity_poly.pdbx_seq_one_letter_code
_entity_poly.pdbx_strand_id
1 'polypeptide(L)'
;MSTLSLQAFQDQVSELLLRHRSLIDVLSKTGQAGASVNRAVSKAITECGCIELHATKQKYAPESDIAQTKGLLETHVEGELCENCREVISSELGRNLFYMSALCNLLDINMEEVVNHESQKCSTLGMFNLS
;
A
#
# COMPACT_ATOMS: atom_id res chain seq x y z
N MET A 1 -22.96 4.51 9.04
CA MET A 1 -21.64 5.08 9.38
C MET A 1 -21.17 5.84 8.15
N SER A 2 -20.91 7.14 8.29
CA SER A 2 -20.35 7.94 7.19
C SER A 2 -18.93 7.45 6.92
N THR A 3 -18.67 6.98 5.71
CA THR A 3 -17.33 6.66 5.24
C THR A 3 -16.50 7.94 5.18
N LEU A 4 -15.37 7.98 5.88
CA LEU A 4 -14.40 9.07 5.80
C LEU A 4 -13.82 9.11 4.38
N SER A 5 -13.86 10.27 3.72
CA SER A 5 -13.22 10.45 2.41
C SER A 5 -11.71 10.66 2.54
N LEU A 6 -10.96 10.43 1.46
CA LEU A 6 -9.54 10.72 1.42
C LEU A 6 -9.25 12.20 1.65
N GLN A 7 -10.09 13.09 1.11
CA GLN A 7 -10.01 14.51 1.38
C GLN A 7 -10.19 14.83 2.88
N ALA A 8 -11.21 14.26 3.52
CA ALA A 8 -11.45 14.50 4.94
C ALA A 8 -10.30 13.97 5.82
N PHE A 9 -9.68 12.85 5.45
CA PHE A 9 -8.47 12.37 6.10
C PHE A 9 -7.29 13.33 5.88
N GLN A 10 -7.11 13.83 4.66
CA GLN A 10 -6.06 14.78 4.34
C GLN A 10 -6.19 16.10 5.10
N ASP A 11 -7.41 16.60 5.27
CA ASP A 11 -7.70 17.80 6.06
C ASP A 11 -7.36 17.58 7.54
N GLN A 12 -7.74 16.42 8.11
CA GLN A 12 -7.37 16.05 9.48
C GLN A 12 -5.85 16.00 9.69
N VAL A 13 -5.11 15.46 8.72
CA VAL A 13 -3.64 15.45 8.78
C VAL A 13 -3.07 16.87 8.76
N SER A 14 -3.66 17.77 7.97
CA SER A 14 -3.25 19.18 7.88
C SER A 14 -3.31 19.89 9.24
N GLU A 15 -4.36 19.63 10.02
CA GLU A 15 -4.55 20.18 11.38
C GLU A 15 -3.46 19.73 12.37
N LEU A 16 -2.89 18.54 12.15
CA LEU A 16 -1.91 17.92 13.05
C LEU A 16 -0.46 18.30 12.72
N LEU A 17 -0.19 18.90 11.55
CA LEU A 17 1.16 19.21 11.04
C LEU A 17 1.80 20.47 11.62
N LEU A 18 1.28 21.03 12.73
CA LEU A 18 1.75 22.26 13.37
C LEU A 18 3.27 22.33 13.63
N ARG A 19 3.97 21.18 13.67
CA ARG A 19 5.41 21.09 13.98
C ARG A 19 6.32 20.68 12.80
N HIS A 20 5.78 20.06 11.75
CA HIS A 20 6.56 19.42 10.68
C HIS A 20 6.25 20.03 9.31
N ARG A 21 6.45 21.35 9.16
CA ARG A 21 6.32 22.05 7.88
C ARG A 21 7.53 21.90 6.94
N SER A 22 8.61 21.29 7.43
CA SER A 22 9.77 21.02 6.59
C SER A 22 9.44 19.90 5.62
N LEU A 23 9.47 20.21 4.33
CA LEU A 23 9.35 19.20 3.27
C LEU A 23 10.38 18.08 3.43
N ILE A 24 11.62 18.42 3.83
CA ILE A 24 12.69 17.44 4.03
C ILE A 24 12.37 16.49 5.19
N ASP A 25 11.75 17.00 6.25
CA ASP A 25 11.36 16.18 7.39
C ASP A 25 10.22 15.23 7.02
N VAL A 26 9.19 15.72 6.31
CA VAL A 26 8.11 14.87 5.80
C VAL A 26 8.64 13.81 4.84
N LEU A 27 9.54 14.15 3.91
CA LEU A 27 10.20 13.16 3.03
C LEU A 27 10.94 12.08 3.82
N SER A 28 11.68 12.48 4.85
CA SER A 28 12.41 11.54 5.71
C SER A 28 11.46 10.63 6.49
N LYS A 29 10.34 11.16 6.98
CA LYS A 29 9.30 10.41 7.68
C LYS A 29 8.53 9.46 6.77
N THR A 30 8.24 9.86 5.53
CA THR A 30 7.65 8.98 4.51
C THR A 30 8.55 7.77 4.25
N GLY A 31 9.86 7.98 4.09
CA GLY A 31 10.82 6.88 3.94
C GLY A 31 10.87 5.96 5.17
N GLN A 32 10.91 6.54 6.37
CA GLN A 32 10.90 5.78 7.63
C GLN A 32 9.62 4.93 7.79
N ALA A 33 8.46 5.48 7.45
CA ALA A 33 7.19 4.78 7.52
C ALA A 33 7.12 3.61 6.54
N GLY A 34 7.60 3.79 5.30
CA GLY A 34 7.74 2.70 4.32
C GLY A 34 8.62 1.56 4.82
N ALA A 35 9.80 1.90 5.36
CA ALA A 35 10.70 0.90 5.94
C ALA A 35 10.07 0.14 7.13
N SER A 36 9.24 0.82 7.93
CA SER A 36 8.58 0.23 9.09
C SER A 36 7.50 -0.78 8.68
N VAL A 37 6.72 -0.50 7.63
CA VAL A 37 5.80 -1.46 7.01
C VAL A 37 6.54 -2.71 6.55
N ASN A 38 7.63 -2.55 5.79
CA ASN A 38 8.43 -3.67 5.31
C ASN A 38 8.98 -4.53 6.46
N ARG A 39 9.43 -3.90 7.54
CA ARG A 39 9.91 -4.60 8.74
C ARG A 39 8.79 -5.37 9.44
N ALA A 40 7.59 -4.80 9.57
CA ALA A 40 6.45 -5.48 10.18
C ALA A 40 6.04 -6.74 9.39
N VAL A 41 5.99 -6.65 8.05
CA VAL A 41 5.74 -7.81 7.18
C VAL A 41 6.85 -8.84 7.30
N SER A 42 8.12 -8.40 7.27
CA SER A 42 9.27 -9.31 7.43
C SER A 42 9.20 -10.08 8.76
N LYS A 43 8.82 -9.42 9.86
CA LYS A 43 8.64 -10.07 11.17
C LYS A 43 7.46 -11.04 11.21
N ALA A 44 6.38 -10.77 10.47
CA ALA A 44 5.26 -11.71 10.35
C ALA A 44 5.72 -13.05 9.75
N ILE A 45 6.73 -13.01 8.86
CA ILE A 45 7.35 -14.18 8.23
C ILE A 45 8.42 -14.79 9.14
N THR A 46 9.41 -14.01 9.58
CA THR A 46 10.65 -14.55 10.17
C THR A 46 10.61 -14.72 11.69
N GLU A 47 9.75 -13.97 12.40
CA GLU A 47 9.65 -14.03 13.86
C GLU A 47 8.34 -14.67 14.31
N CYS A 48 7.21 -14.27 13.71
CA CYS A 48 5.90 -14.82 14.06
C CYS A 48 5.61 -16.14 13.34
N GLY A 49 5.97 -16.25 12.05
CA GLY A 49 5.66 -17.42 11.21
C GLY A 49 4.16 -17.60 10.92
N CYS A 50 3.34 -16.55 11.02
CA CYS A 50 1.91 -16.66 10.68
C CYS A 50 1.65 -16.69 9.17
N ILE A 51 2.62 -16.21 8.39
CA ILE A 51 2.66 -16.33 6.94
C ILE A 51 4.03 -16.83 6.51
N GLU A 52 4.07 -17.56 5.41
CA GLU A 52 5.29 -18.11 4.82
C GLU A 52 5.58 -17.45 3.48
N LEU A 53 6.87 -17.31 3.13
CA LEU A 53 7.32 -16.72 1.86
C LEU A 53 7.93 -17.80 0.96
N HIS A 54 7.25 -18.12 -0.13
CA HIS A 54 7.67 -19.11 -1.12
C HIS A 54 8.38 -18.41 -2.28
N ALA A 55 9.66 -18.06 -2.07
CA ALA A 55 10.49 -17.36 -3.06
C ALA A 55 10.96 -18.30 -4.19
N THR A 56 10.05 -18.68 -5.07
CA THR A 56 10.32 -19.58 -6.21
C THR A 56 9.99 -18.93 -7.54
N LYS A 57 10.58 -19.42 -8.63
CA LYS A 57 10.26 -18.94 -9.98
C LYS A 57 8.84 -19.36 -10.34
N GLN A 58 7.96 -18.40 -10.62
CA GLN A 58 6.60 -18.69 -11.06
C GLN A 58 6.59 -19.40 -12.43
N LYS A 59 5.72 -20.39 -12.58
CA LYS A 59 5.59 -21.18 -13.80
C LYS A 59 4.66 -20.46 -14.77
N TYR A 60 5.23 -19.89 -15.83
CA TYR A 60 4.47 -19.35 -16.95
C TYR A 60 4.28 -20.46 -18.00
N ALA A 61 3.03 -20.76 -18.38
CA ALA A 61 2.78 -21.60 -19.54
C ALA A 61 2.92 -20.73 -20.81
N PRO A 62 3.82 -21.07 -21.75
CA PRO A 62 4.11 -20.22 -22.91
C PRO A 62 2.95 -20.10 -23.92
N GLU A 63 1.89 -20.92 -23.79
CA GLU A 63 0.76 -20.96 -24.73
C GLU A 63 -0.59 -20.61 -24.11
N SER A 64 -0.64 -20.15 -22.85
CA SER A 64 -1.90 -19.81 -22.19
C SER A 64 -2.32 -18.36 -22.45
N ASP A 65 -3.59 -18.18 -22.80
CA ASP A 65 -4.27 -16.89 -22.83
C ASP A 65 -4.03 -16.12 -21.51
N ILE A 66 -3.91 -14.79 -21.56
CA ILE A 66 -3.60 -13.93 -20.39
C ILE A 66 -4.65 -14.15 -19.30
N ALA A 67 -5.91 -14.40 -19.68
CA ALA A 67 -6.99 -14.73 -18.76
C ALA A 67 -6.78 -16.06 -18.03
N GLN A 68 -6.26 -17.07 -18.72
CA GLN A 68 -5.90 -18.37 -18.11
C GLN A 68 -4.66 -18.24 -17.22
N THR A 69 -3.71 -17.39 -17.61
CA THR A 69 -2.47 -17.14 -16.86
C THR A 69 -2.73 -16.45 -15.52
N LYS A 70 -3.71 -15.52 -15.43
CA LYS A 70 -4.10 -14.89 -14.15
C LYS A 70 -4.59 -15.89 -13.10
N GLY A 71 -5.24 -16.97 -13.50
CA GLY A 71 -5.69 -18.03 -12.58
C GLY A 71 -4.59 -19.00 -12.16
N LEU A 72 -3.45 -19.00 -12.86
CA LEU A 72 -2.31 -19.90 -12.63
C LEU A 72 -1.19 -19.26 -11.80
N LEU A 73 -1.20 -17.93 -11.65
CA LEU A 73 -0.20 -17.21 -10.86
C LEU A 73 -0.55 -17.30 -9.38
N GLU A 74 0.11 -18.23 -8.70
CA GLU A 74 0.11 -18.32 -7.24
C GLU A 74 0.74 -17.06 -6.64
N THR A 75 0.34 -16.66 -5.44
CA THR A 75 1.10 -15.64 -4.69
C THR A 75 2.28 -16.29 -4.00
N HIS A 76 3.35 -15.55 -3.73
CA HIS A 76 4.47 -16.07 -2.91
C HIS A 76 4.14 -16.17 -1.41
N VAL A 77 2.89 -15.99 -1.01
CA VAL A 77 2.48 -15.95 0.39
C VAL A 77 1.58 -17.15 0.68
N GLU A 78 1.95 -17.96 1.66
CA GLU A 78 1.10 -19.01 2.24
C GLU A 78 0.74 -18.65 3.69
N GLY A 79 -0.44 -19.10 4.15
CA GLY A 79 -0.96 -18.79 5.49
C GLY A 79 -1.74 -17.47 5.58
N GLU A 80 -2.09 -17.09 6.81
CA GLU A 80 -2.88 -15.89 7.10
C GLU A 80 -2.30 -15.13 8.30
N LEU A 81 -2.27 -13.80 8.20
CA LEU A 81 -1.84 -12.96 9.31
C LEU A 81 -2.70 -13.21 10.56
N CYS A 82 -2.04 -13.54 11.68
CA CYS A 82 -2.68 -13.56 12.98
C CYS A 82 -3.12 -12.14 13.39
N GLU A 83 -4.01 -12.05 14.39
CA GLU A 83 -4.59 -10.79 14.85
C GLU A 83 -3.52 -9.74 15.21
N ASN A 84 -2.49 -10.16 15.96
CA ASN A 84 -1.40 -9.28 16.37
C ASN A 84 -0.58 -8.74 15.18
N CYS A 85 -0.19 -9.60 14.24
CA CYS A 85 0.57 -9.15 13.07
C CYS A 85 -0.28 -8.26 12.15
N ARG A 86 -1.58 -8.57 12.01
CA ARG A 86 -2.53 -7.74 11.28
C ARG A 86 -2.63 -6.35 11.89
N GLU A 87 -2.80 -6.25 13.20
CA GLU A 87 -2.87 -4.95 13.91
C GLU A 87 -1.60 -4.13 13.71
N VAL A 88 -0.42 -4.74 13.91
CA VAL A 88 0.87 -4.06 13.76
C VAL A 88 1.06 -3.57 12.32
N ILE A 89 0.82 -4.42 11.32
CA ILE A 89 0.96 -4.04 9.91
C ILE A 89 -0.03 -2.94 9.54
N SER A 90 -1.29 -3.04 9.98
CA SER A 90 -2.31 -2.01 9.75
C SER A 90 -1.93 -0.67 10.39
N SER A 91 -1.37 -0.68 11.60
CA SER A 91 -0.88 0.54 12.26
C SER A 91 0.25 1.20 11.46
N GLU A 92 1.21 0.42 10.98
CA GLU A 92 2.32 0.91 10.17
C GLU A 92 1.87 1.44 8.80
N LEU A 93 0.91 0.79 8.16
CA LEU A 93 0.26 1.27 6.94
C LEU A 93 -0.48 2.59 7.18
N GLY A 94 -1.19 2.72 8.30
CA GLY A 94 -1.87 3.96 8.69
C GLY A 94 -0.89 5.12 8.86
N ARG A 95 0.26 4.87 9.51
CA ARG A 95 1.34 5.88 9.62
C ARG A 95 1.95 6.23 8.26
N ASN A 96 2.06 5.27 7.35
CA ASN A 96 2.52 5.53 5.99
C ASN A 96 1.54 6.47 5.25
N LEU A 97 0.24 6.18 5.32
CA LEU A 97 -0.81 7.03 4.75
C LEU A 97 -0.82 8.43 5.36
N PHE A 98 -0.59 8.56 6.68
CA PHE A 98 -0.46 9.86 7.35
C PHE A 98 0.65 10.72 6.73
N TYR A 99 1.85 10.17 6.55
CA TYR A 99 2.97 10.95 5.99
C TYR A 99 2.83 11.18 4.48
N MET A 100 2.20 10.27 3.74
CA MET A 100 1.83 10.50 2.34
C MET A 100 0.83 11.65 2.20
N SER A 101 -0.18 11.68 3.06
CA SER A 101 -1.15 12.78 3.12
C SER A 101 -0.51 14.10 3.55
N ALA A 102 0.43 14.06 4.51
CA ALA A 102 1.20 15.24 4.88
C ALA A 102 2.03 15.80 3.72
N LEU A 103 2.61 14.92 2.90
CA LEU A 103 3.33 15.31 1.70
C LEU A 103 2.40 15.96 0.67
N CYS A 104 1.20 15.39 0.46
CA CYS A 104 0.17 15.99 -0.39
C CYS A 104 -0.18 17.42 0.08
N ASN A 105 -0.40 17.62 1.37
CA ASN A 105 -0.68 18.94 1.95
C ASN A 105 0.46 19.95 1.71
N LEU A 106 1.72 19.53 1.87
CA LEU A 106 2.87 20.44 1.66
C LEU A 106 3.10 20.80 0.19
N LEU A 107 2.67 19.95 -0.74
CA LEU A 107 2.83 20.15 -2.18
C LEU A 107 1.57 20.67 -2.87
N ASP A 108 0.52 20.98 -2.11
CA ASP A 108 -0.79 21.40 -2.63
C ASP A 108 -1.38 20.39 -3.64
N ILE A 109 -1.27 19.10 -3.30
CA ILE A 109 -1.80 17.98 -4.10
C ILE A 109 -3.05 17.43 -3.42
N ASN A 110 -4.10 17.19 -4.21
CA ASN A 110 -5.30 16.52 -3.74
C ASN A 110 -5.12 14.99 -3.76
N MET A 111 -5.17 14.33 -2.59
CA MET A 111 -4.97 12.88 -2.46
C MET A 111 -6.10 12.07 -3.11
N GLU A 112 -7.34 12.55 -3.07
CA GLU A 112 -8.48 11.90 -3.69
C GLU A 112 -8.36 11.91 -5.22
N GLU A 113 -7.92 13.02 -5.81
CA GLU A 113 -7.62 13.11 -7.24
C GLU A 113 -6.50 12.17 -7.66
N VAL A 114 -5.43 12.04 -6.86
CA VAL A 114 -4.33 11.09 -7.12
C VAL A 114 -4.86 9.66 -7.23
N VAL A 115 -5.69 9.23 -6.27
CA VAL A 115 -6.27 7.88 -6.27
C VAL A 115 -7.25 7.69 -7.44
N ASN A 116 -8.10 8.68 -7.72
CA ASN A 116 -9.05 8.63 -8.83
C ASN A 116 -8.33 8.49 -10.18
N HIS A 117 -7.26 9.26 -10.40
CA HIS A 117 -6.47 9.19 -11.63
C HIS A 117 -5.78 7.81 -11.77
N GLU A 118 -5.21 7.26 -10.69
CA GLU A 118 -4.58 5.94 -10.76
C GLU A 118 -5.61 4.83 -11.00
N SER A 119 -6.79 4.91 -10.36
CA SER A 119 -7.89 3.98 -10.58
C SER A 119 -8.36 3.98 -12.05
N GLN A 120 -8.42 5.15 -12.69
CA GLN A 120 -8.76 5.25 -14.12
C GLN A 120 -7.73 4.53 -14.99
N LYS A 121 -6.43 4.68 -14.73
CA LYS A 121 -5.38 3.93 -15.44
C LYS A 121 -5.50 2.43 -15.24
N CYS A 122 -5.77 1.97 -14.02
CA CYS A 122 -5.98 0.54 -13.75
C CYS A 122 -7.16 -0.02 -14.56
N SER A 123 -8.25 0.74 -14.66
CA SER A 123 -9.44 0.35 -15.43
C SER A 123 -9.17 0.27 -16.94
N THR A 124 -8.34 1.16 -17.49
CA THR A 124 -7.98 1.15 -18.92
C THR A 124 -7.01 0.01 -19.24
N LEU A 125 -6.05 -0.31 -18.35
CA LEU A 125 -5.18 -1.48 -18.49
C LEU A 125 -5.94 -2.82 -18.43
N GLY A 126 -7.08 -2.85 -17.74
CA GLY A 126 -8.01 -3.99 -17.81
C GLY A 126 -8.60 -4.19 -19.21
N MET A 127 -8.85 -3.09 -19.96
CA MET A 127 -9.36 -3.14 -21.33
C MET A 127 -8.29 -3.51 -22.36
N PHE A 128 -7.03 -3.11 -22.15
CA PHE A 128 -5.91 -3.47 -23.04
C PHE A 128 -5.32 -4.86 -22.79
N ASN A 129 -5.61 -5.49 -21.65
CA ASN A 129 -5.27 -6.91 -21.38
C ASN A 129 -6.29 -7.91 -21.97
N LEU A 130 -7.27 -7.44 -22.75
CA LEU A 130 -8.30 -8.24 -23.42
C LEU A 130 -8.22 -8.13 -24.96
N SER A 131 -7.11 -7.61 -25.49
CA SER A 131 -6.83 -7.50 -26.94
C SER A 131 -5.66 -8.41 -27.34
#